data_AF-A0A151AW68-F1
#
_entry.id   AF-A0A151AW68-F1
#
_cell.length_a   1.000
_cell.length_b   1.000
_cell.length_c   1.000
_cell.angle_alpha   90.00
_cell.angle_beta   90.00
_cell.angle_gamma   90.00
#
_symmetry.space_group_name_H-M   'P 1'
#
loop_
_entity.id
_entity.type
_entity.pdbx_description
1 polymer ?
#
loop_
_entity_poly.entity_id
_entity_poly.type
_entity_poly.pdbx_seq_one_letter_code
_entity_poly.pdbx_strand_id
1 'polypeptide(L)'
;MAVRTQIYLPEELYERLRRRAVITGKSMAEQIRESLERYFTEIEANTPKLEDPIWQLGDRIQSQDHDLSTCHDAYLYPRKGR
;
A
#
# COMPACT_ATOMS: atom_id res chain seq x y z
N MET A 1 -2.04 -6.06 -15.13
CA MET A 1 -1.61 -7.37 -14.60
C MET A 1 -2.30 -7.58 -13.25
N ALA A 2 -2.73 -8.81 -12.92
CA ALA A 2 -3.37 -9.09 -11.63
C ALA A 2 -2.40 -9.85 -10.71
N VAL A 3 -2.26 -9.41 -9.47
CA VAL A 3 -1.45 -10.07 -8.43
C VAL A 3 -2.39 -10.83 -7.50
N ARG A 4 -2.05 -12.09 -7.17
CA ARG A 4 -2.82 -12.88 -6.21
C ARG A 4 -2.48 -12.44 -4.79
N THR A 5 -3.48 -11.94 -4.07
CA THR A 5 -3.33 -11.52 -2.66
C THR A 5 -4.23 -12.39 -1.78
N GLN A 6 -3.70 -12.84 -0.65
CA GLN A 6 -4.45 -13.54 0.40
C GLN A 6 -4.53 -12.62 1.62
N ILE A 7 -5.74 -12.39 2.12
CA ILE A 7 -5.99 -11.54 3.29
C ILE A 7 -6.94 -12.27 4.25
N TYR A 8 -6.75 -12.05 5.54
CA TYR A 8 -7.72 -12.45 6.54
C TYR A 8 -8.75 -11.34 6.71
N LEU A 9 -10.03 -11.70 6.68
CA LEU A 9 -11.15 -10.79 6.92
C LEU A 9 -11.81 -11.16 8.24
N PRO A 10 -12.21 -10.17 9.06
CA PRO A 10 -13.09 -10.42 10.19
C PRO A 10 -14.37 -11.13 9.73
N GLU A 11 -14.87 -12.07 10.53
CA GLU A 11 -16.05 -12.88 10.20
C GLU A 11 -17.28 -12.02 9.87
N GLU A 12 -17.50 -10.95 10.64
CA GLU A 12 -18.58 -10.00 10.40
C GLU A 12 -18.49 -9.36 9.01
N LEU A 13 -17.28 -9.00 8.57
CA LEU A 13 -17.05 -8.36 7.28
C LEU A 13 -17.28 -9.36 6.13
N TYR A 14 -16.83 -10.60 6.31
CA TYR A 14 -17.11 -11.69 5.37
C TYR A 14 -18.62 -11.91 5.19
N GLU A 15 -19.38 -12.00 6.28
CA GLU A 15 -20.83 -12.21 6.22
C GLU A 15 -21.58 -11.01 5.62
N ARG A 16 -21.10 -9.79 5.82
CA ARG A 16 -21.64 -8.60 5.15
C ARG A 16 -21.42 -8.66 3.65
N LEU A 17 -20.20 -8.98 3.20
CA LEU A 17 -19.89 -9.10 1.77
C LEU A 17 -20.67 -10.25 1.11
N ARG A 18 -20.86 -11.36 1.82
CA ARG A 18 -21.62 -12.52 1.36
C ARG A 18 -23.09 -12.17 1.14
N ARG A 19 -23.73 -11.52 2.12
CA ARG A 19 -25.12 -11.05 1.98
C ARG A 19 -25.26 -10.06 0.83
N ARG A 20 -24.32 -9.11 0.71
CA ARG A 20 -24.31 -8.12 -0.37
C ARG A 20 -24.13 -8.78 -1.74
N ALA A 21 -23.38 -9.86 -1.85
CA ALA A 21 -23.21 -10.60 -3.10
C ALA A 21 -24.54 -11.16 -3.62
N VAL A 22 -25.40 -11.68 -2.74
CA VAL A 22 -26.74 -12.18 -3.09
C VAL A 22 -27.62 -11.06 -3.64
N ILE A 23 -27.55 -9.88 -3.04
CA ILE A 23 -28.38 -8.73 -3.43
C ILE A 23 -27.90 -8.10 -4.74
N THR A 24 -26.59 -7.98 -4.91
CA THR A 24 -25.99 -7.20 -6.01
C THR A 24 -25.56 -8.05 -7.21
N GLY A 25 -25.50 -9.37 -7.05
CA GLY A 25 -24.92 -10.27 -8.05
C GLY A 25 -23.39 -10.18 -8.18
N LYS A 26 -22.72 -9.33 -7.37
CA LYS A 26 -21.27 -9.12 -7.46
C LYS A 26 -20.50 -10.08 -6.58
N SER A 27 -19.39 -10.60 -7.12
CA SER A 27 -18.49 -11.46 -6.35
C SER A 27 -17.85 -10.70 -5.19
N MET A 28 -17.43 -11.42 -4.14
CA MET A 28 -16.75 -10.81 -2.99
C MET A 28 -15.47 -10.07 -3.40
N ALA A 29 -14.70 -10.64 -4.33
CA ALA A 29 -13.48 -10.02 -4.85
C ALA A 29 -13.77 -8.72 -5.63
N GLU A 30 -14.87 -8.68 -6.38
CA GLU A 30 -15.29 -7.47 -7.10
C GLU A 30 -15.74 -6.37 -6.15
N GLN A 31 -16.51 -6.71 -5.12
CA GLN A 31 -16.89 -5.76 -4.07
C GLN A 31 -15.66 -5.17 -3.36
N ILE A 32 -14.67 -6.01 -3.03
CA ILE A 32 -13.42 -5.56 -2.39
C ILE A 32 -12.65 -4.62 -3.32
N ARG A 33 -12.50 -4.97 -4.60
CA ARG A 33 -11.80 -4.13 -5.59
C ARG A 33 -12.47 -2.76 -5.74
N GLU A 34 -13.78 -2.73 -5.98
CA GLU A 34 -14.53 -1.47 -6.12
C GLU A 34 -14.47 -0.59 -4.87
N SER A 35 -14.57 -1.21 -3.69
CA SER A 35 -14.48 -0.49 -2.42
C SER A 35 -13.08 0.09 -2.19
N LEU A 36 -12.01 -0.63 -2.54
CA LEU A 36 -10.64 -0.14 -2.43
C LEU A 36 -10.36 0.97 -3.46
N GLU A 37 -10.77 0.80 -4.71
CA GLU A 37 -10.63 1.83 -5.75
C GLU A 37 -11.34 3.12 -5.34
N ARG A 38 -12.55 3.01 -4.80
CA ARG A 38 -13.30 4.15 -4.28
C ARG A 38 -12.60 4.81 -3.10
N TYR A 39 -12.13 4.01 -2.13
CA TYR A 39 -11.40 4.50 -0.98
C TYR A 39 -10.14 5.29 -1.38
N PHE A 40 -9.35 4.77 -2.32
CA PHE A 40 -8.17 5.47 -2.82
C PHE A 40 -8.54 6.73 -3.59
N THR A 41 -9.55 6.68 -4.46
CA THR A 41 -10.02 7.87 -5.19
C THR A 41 -10.49 8.97 -4.23
N GLU A 42 -11.25 8.61 -3.20
CA GLU A 42 -11.78 9.55 -2.21
C GLU A 42 -10.67 10.10 -1.30
N ILE A 43 -9.67 9.29 -0.94
CA ILE A 43 -8.52 9.74 -0.15
C ILE A 43 -7.59 10.61 -0.95
N GLU A 44 -7.22 10.23 -2.17
CA GLU A 44 -6.35 11.04 -3.01
C GLU A 44 -7.02 12.37 -3.40
N ALA A 45 -8.36 12.39 -3.55
CA ALA A 45 -9.11 13.61 -3.79
C ALA A 45 -9.24 14.51 -2.54
N ASN A 46 -9.34 13.92 -1.34
CA ASN A 46 -9.54 14.67 -0.09
C ASN A 46 -8.26 14.88 0.73
N THR A 47 -7.14 14.28 0.35
CA THR A 47 -5.85 14.61 0.95
C THR A 47 -5.46 15.96 0.34
N PRO A 48 -5.48 17.08 1.09
CA PRO A 48 -4.85 18.28 0.59
C PRO A 48 -3.41 17.90 0.28
N LYS A 49 -3.02 17.97 -0.99
CA LYS A 49 -1.61 17.96 -1.36
C LYS A 49 -1.02 19.20 -0.70
N LEU A 50 -0.56 19.05 0.53
CA LEU A 50 0.25 20.05 1.19
C LEU A 50 1.38 20.30 0.20
N GLU A 51 1.53 21.53 -0.27
CA GLU A 51 2.63 21.96 -1.14
C GLU A 51 3.95 21.92 -0.35
N ASP A 52 4.25 20.78 0.25
CA ASP A 52 5.37 20.58 1.14
C ASP A 52 6.55 20.09 0.29
N PRO A 53 7.64 20.86 0.19
CA PRO A 53 8.82 20.49 -0.61
C PRO A 53 9.37 19.12 -0.24
N ILE A 54 9.17 18.67 1.01
CA ILE A 54 9.63 17.37 1.51
C ILE A 54 8.94 16.21 0.78
N TRP A 55 7.65 16.34 0.46
CA TRP A 55 6.91 15.28 -0.24
C TRP A 55 7.26 15.20 -1.73
N GLN A 56 7.74 16.29 -2.33
CA GLN A 56 8.26 16.31 -3.69
C GLN A 56 9.67 15.71 -3.81
N LEU A 57 10.41 15.57 -2.70
CA LEU A 57 11.73 14.93 -2.70
C LEU A 57 11.65 13.41 -2.87
N GLY A 58 10.61 12.76 -2.33
CA GLY A 58 10.46 11.30 -2.43
C GLY A 58 10.38 10.80 -3.88
N ASP A 59 9.78 11.59 -4.76
CA ASP A 59 9.63 11.26 -6.20
C ASP A 59 10.90 11.57 -7.01
N ARG A 60 11.79 12.44 -6.49
CA ARG A 60 13.07 12.81 -7.13
C ARG A 60 14.24 11.91 -6.76
N ILE A 61 14.09 11.05 -5.76
CA ILE A 61 15.12 10.11 -5.31
C ILE A 61 14.76 8.69 -5.77
N GLN A 62 14.63 8.49 -7.08
CA GLN A 62 14.75 7.15 -7.65
C GLN A 62 16.22 6.87 -7.91
N SER A 63 16.88 6.26 -6.93
CA SER A 63 18.21 5.68 -7.11
C SER A 63 18.11 4.45 -8.04
N GLN A 64 18.99 4.33 -9.02
CA GLN A 64 19.10 3.14 -9.89
C GLN A 64 19.71 1.92 -9.16
N ASP A 65 20.25 2.11 -7.96
CA ASP A 65 20.89 1.03 -7.20
C ASP A 65 19.90 0.30 -6.28
N HIS A 66 19.97 -1.03 -6.31
CA HIS A 66 19.19 -1.93 -5.45
C HIS A 66 19.48 -1.69 -3.95
N ASP A 67 18.47 -1.97 -3.13
CA ASP A 67 18.40 -1.79 -1.67
C ASP A 67 19.76 -1.59 -0.96
N LEU A 68 20.07 -0.32 -0.67
CA LEU A 68 21.29 0.10 0.03
C LEU A 68 21.24 -0.21 1.55
N SER A 69 20.16 -0.85 2.04
CA SER A 69 19.97 -1.19 3.45
C SER A 69 20.72 -2.45 3.89
N THR A 70 21.51 -3.08 3.02
CA THR A 70 22.11 -4.39 3.29
C THR A 70 23.26 -4.37 4.28
N CYS A 71 23.93 -3.23 4.48
CA CYS A 71 25.19 -3.15 5.25
C CYS A 71 25.24 -1.96 6.22
N HIS A 72 24.13 -1.66 6.91
CA HIS A 72 24.07 -0.55 7.89
C HIS A 72 25.22 -0.60 8.92
N ASP A 73 25.55 -1.78 9.44
CA ASP A 73 26.63 -1.94 10.42
C ASP A 73 28.01 -1.58 9.88
N ALA A 74 28.28 -1.84 8.60
CA ALA A 74 29.57 -1.50 7.98
C ALA A 74 29.73 0.00 7.73
N TYR A 75 28.62 0.71 7.48
CA TYR A 75 28.63 2.16 7.24
C TYR A 75 28.70 2.97 8.53
N LEU A 76 28.06 2.49 9.60
CA LEU A 76 27.96 3.23 10.85
C LEU A 76 29.13 2.95 11.81
N TYR A 77 29.75 1.78 11.75
CA TYR A 77 30.83 1.41 12.65
C TYR A 77 32.08 1.02 11.85
N PRO A 78 33.01 1.97 11.60
CA PRO A 78 34.29 1.61 11.02
C PRO A 78 34.98 0.60 11.95
N ARG A 79 35.39 -0.53 11.37
CA ARG A 79 36.12 -1.59 12.05
C ARG A 79 37.40 -0.97 12.63
N LYS A 80 37.45 -0.76 13.95
CA LYS A 80 38.62 -0.17 14.63
C LYS A 80 39.79 -1.16 14.52
N GLY A 81 40.62 -0.96 13.52
CA GLY A 81 41.77 -1.79 13.21
C GLY A 81 43.08 -1.09 13.58
N ARG A 82 43.72 -1.63 14.62
CA ARG A 82 45.15 -1.64 14.98
C ARG A 82 45.87 -0.31 15.18
#